data_AF-A0A7W3Z3X4-F1
#
_entry.id   AF-A0A7W3Z3X4-F1
#
_cell.length_a   1.000
_cell.length_b   1.000
_cell.length_c   1.000
_cell.angle_alpha   90.00
_cell.angle_beta   90.00
_cell.angle_gamma   90.00
#
_symmetry.space_group_name_H-M   'P 1'
#
loop_
_entity.id
_entity.type
_entity.pdbx_description
1 polymer ?
#
loop_
_entity_poly.entity_id
_entity_poly.type
_entity_poly.pdbx_seq_one_letter_code
_entity_poly.pdbx_strand_id
1 'polypeptide(L)'
;MSLKNENINKIYLHSVYFVANFILLMLVCFLGVYFFFESSDRQYKQVERDILLYKNVLNQQYVLKNKVDTLYYHMRLLNTGKVGNDHFLEQYISKEIEEIKNLVNKENSDNFNCYAMLLTQLDSILMLKTQLIQISNKENLALKDLNECMYRFKNVYTELMEDPNRK
;
A
#
# COMPACT_ATOMS: atom_id res chain seq x y z
N MET A 1 5.12 -89.22 -25.25
CA MET A 1 3.98 -88.25 -25.20
C MET A 1 4.21 -87.14 -24.17
N SER A 2 4.92 -87.37 -23.06
CA SER A 2 5.17 -86.33 -22.02
C SER A 2 6.02 -85.14 -22.48
N LEU A 3 7.11 -85.36 -23.25
CA LEU A 3 8.00 -84.29 -23.74
C LEU A 3 7.28 -83.24 -24.62
N LYS A 4 6.27 -83.66 -25.40
CA LYS A 4 5.47 -82.75 -26.23
C LYS A 4 4.58 -81.86 -25.37
N ASN A 5 3.96 -82.42 -24.33
CA ASN A 5 3.13 -81.66 -23.38
C ASN A 5 3.95 -80.67 -22.56
N GLU A 6 5.16 -81.05 -22.14
CA GLU A 6 6.05 -80.16 -21.38
C GLU A 6 6.52 -78.97 -22.21
N ASN A 7 6.85 -79.18 -23.50
CA ASN A 7 7.23 -78.10 -24.40
C ASN A 7 6.06 -77.15 -24.70
N ILE A 8 4.85 -77.68 -24.88
CA ILE A 8 3.65 -76.86 -25.07
C ILE A 8 3.40 -75.98 -23.85
N ASN A 9 3.52 -76.53 -22.64
CA ASN A 9 3.37 -75.77 -21.40
C ASN A 9 4.42 -74.66 -21.25
N LYS A 10 5.68 -74.92 -21.63
CA LYS A 10 6.74 -73.88 -21.63
C LYS A 10 6.44 -72.76 -22.62
N ILE A 11 5.94 -73.08 -23.82
CA ILE A 11 5.56 -72.09 -24.82
C ILE A 11 4.40 -71.22 -24.32
N TYR A 12 3.36 -71.84 -23.74
CA TYR A 12 2.26 -71.08 -23.14
C TYR A 12 2.72 -70.18 -22.00
N LEU A 13 3.58 -70.69 -21.11
CA LEU A 13 4.11 -69.92 -20.00
C LEU A 13 4.90 -68.70 -20.48
N HIS A 14 5.81 -68.88 -21.45
CA HIS A 14 6.54 -67.77 -22.07
C HIS A 14 5.61 -66.77 -22.78
N SER A 15 4.57 -67.25 -23.47
CA SER A 15 3.57 -66.39 -24.11
C SER A 15 2.79 -65.57 -23.08
N VAL A 16 2.40 -66.17 -21.95
CA VAL A 16 1.73 -65.45 -20.84
C VAL A 16 2.66 -64.40 -20.22
N TYR A 17 3.93 -64.71 -20.00
CA TYR A 17 4.91 -63.72 -19.52
C TYR A 17 5.09 -62.56 -20.49
N PHE A 18 5.15 -62.82 -21.80
CA PHE A 18 5.24 -61.77 -22.81
C PHE A 18 3.99 -60.87 -22.80
N VAL A 19 2.80 -61.45 -22.77
CA VAL A 19 1.53 -60.69 -22.72
C VAL A 19 1.43 -59.87 -21.43
N ALA A 20 1.82 -60.44 -20.28
CA ALA A 20 1.81 -59.72 -19.00
C ALA A 20 2.75 -58.50 -19.01
N ASN A 21 3.98 -58.65 -19.52
CA ASN A 21 4.92 -57.54 -19.66
C ASN A 21 4.43 -56.49 -20.65
N PHE A 22 3.80 -56.90 -21.76
CA PHE A 22 3.21 -55.98 -22.72
C PHE A 22 2.05 -55.16 -22.12
N ILE A 23 1.17 -55.80 -21.35
CA ILE A 23 0.08 -55.12 -20.63
C ILE A 23 0.66 -54.14 -19.61
N LEU A 24 1.68 -54.55 -18.84
CA LEU A 24 2.34 -53.69 -17.86
C LEU A 24 2.94 -52.45 -18.52
N LEU A 25 3.62 -52.62 -19.66
CA LEU A 25 4.18 -51.50 -20.42
C LEU A 25 3.09 -50.53 -20.86
N MET A 26 1.98 -51.05 -21.42
CA MET A 26 0.84 -50.24 -21.85
C MET A 26 0.21 -49.48 -20.68
N LEU A 27 0.09 -50.11 -19.52
CA LEU A 27 -0.48 -49.53 -18.31
C LEU A 27 0.41 -48.38 -17.79
N VAL A 28 1.74 -48.57 -17.77
CA VAL A 28 2.70 -47.53 -17.39
C VAL A 28 2.63 -46.33 -18.34
N CYS A 29 2.60 -46.58 -19.66
CA CYS A 29 2.44 -45.50 -20.64
C CYS A 29 1.12 -44.73 -20.44
N PHE A 30 0.02 -45.45 -20.23
CA PHE A 30 -1.29 -44.83 -19.98
C PHE A 30 -1.31 -44.00 -18.70
N LEU A 31 -0.75 -44.52 -17.60
CA LEU A 31 -0.64 -43.79 -16.34
C LEU A 31 0.21 -42.53 -16.47
N GLY A 32 1.31 -42.59 -17.22
CA GLY A 32 2.16 -41.42 -17.47
C GLY A 32 1.38 -40.29 -18.13
N VAL A 33 0.61 -40.61 -19.18
CA VAL A 33 -0.25 -39.64 -19.87
C VAL A 33 -1.37 -39.14 -18.96
N TYR A 34 -2.04 -40.03 -18.23
CA TYR A 34 -3.12 -39.67 -17.31
C TYR A 34 -2.65 -38.72 -16.21
N PHE A 35 -1.55 -39.03 -15.53
CA PHE A 35 -0.99 -38.16 -14.49
C PHE A 35 -0.50 -36.84 -15.05
N PHE A 36 0.00 -36.81 -16.28
CA PHE A 36 0.38 -35.56 -16.94
C PHE A 36 -0.83 -34.63 -17.14
N PHE A 37 -1.95 -35.15 -17.67
CA PHE A 37 -3.17 -34.37 -17.84
C PHE A 37 -3.75 -33.89 -16.50
N GLU A 38 -3.85 -34.78 -15.51
CA GLU A 38 -4.34 -34.44 -14.17
C GLU A 38 -3.47 -33.37 -13.50
N SER A 39 -2.15 -33.51 -13.61
CA SER A 39 -1.20 -32.50 -13.09
C SER A 39 -1.33 -31.17 -13.83
N SER A 40 -1.50 -31.19 -15.16
CA SER A 40 -1.67 -29.97 -15.95
C SER A 40 -2.96 -29.23 -15.60
N ASP A 41 -4.07 -29.94 -15.39
CA ASP A 41 -5.34 -29.31 -15.02
C ASP A 41 -5.26 -28.66 -13.62
N ARG A 42 -4.63 -29.36 -12.66
CA ARG A 42 -4.39 -28.80 -11.32
C ARG A 42 -3.49 -27.56 -11.37
N GLN A 43 -2.41 -27.63 -12.13
CA GLN A 43 -1.49 -26.49 -12.31
C GLN A 43 -2.20 -25.32 -12.97
N TYR A 44 -2.97 -25.55 -14.03
CA TYR A 44 -3.74 -24.51 -14.70
C TYR A 44 -4.70 -23.79 -13.75
N LYS A 45 -5.47 -24.55 -12.96
CA LYS A 45 -6.39 -23.99 -11.95
C LYS A 45 -5.67 -23.22 -10.85
N GLN A 46 -4.48 -23.65 -10.47
CA GLN A 46 -3.67 -22.91 -9.50
C GLN A 46 -3.19 -21.58 -10.08
N VAL A 47 -2.61 -21.60 -11.29
CA VAL A 47 -2.15 -20.40 -11.98
C VAL A 47 -3.29 -19.42 -12.23
N GLU A 48 -4.48 -19.91 -12.62
CA GLU A 48 -5.66 -19.07 -12.79
C GLU A 48 -6.05 -18.36 -11.49
N ARG A 49 -6.06 -19.06 -10.36
CA ARG A 49 -6.31 -18.46 -9.04
C ARG A 49 -5.26 -17.42 -8.68
N ASP A 50 -3.98 -17.73 -8.91
CA ASP A 50 -2.88 -16.81 -8.62
C ASP A 50 -2.98 -15.54 -9.48
N ILE A 51 -3.36 -15.66 -10.76
CA ILE A 51 -3.60 -14.53 -11.65
C ILE A 51 -4.77 -13.67 -11.14
N LEU A 52 -5.86 -14.28 -10.67
CA LEU A 52 -6.99 -13.53 -10.13
C LEU A 52 -6.62 -12.77 -8.85
N LEU A 53 -5.89 -13.42 -7.93
CA LEU A 53 -5.38 -12.77 -6.73
C LEU A 53 -4.44 -11.61 -7.07
N TYR A 54 -3.52 -11.82 -8.01
CA TYR A 54 -2.59 -10.80 -8.48
C TYR A 54 -3.34 -9.61 -9.11
N LYS A 55 -4.32 -9.87 -9.98
CA LYS A 55 -5.15 -8.82 -10.58
C LYS A 55 -5.91 -8.00 -9.54
N ASN A 56 -6.40 -8.65 -8.48
CA ASN A 56 -7.10 -7.95 -7.40
C ASN A 56 -6.16 -6.98 -6.67
N VAL A 57 -4.98 -7.46 -6.25
CA VAL A 57 -3.96 -6.64 -5.59
C VAL A 57 -3.51 -5.48 -6.50
N LEU A 58 -3.29 -5.75 -7.78
CA LEU A 58 -2.89 -4.73 -8.75
C LEU A 58 -3.97 -3.65 -8.93
N ASN A 59 -5.24 -4.04 -9.01
CA ASN A 59 -6.34 -3.09 -9.12
C ASN A 59 -6.44 -2.19 -7.89
N GLN A 60 -6.31 -2.77 -6.69
CA GLN A 60 -6.23 -2.02 -5.44
C GLN A 60 -5.05 -1.05 -5.43
N GLN A 61 -3.87 -1.48 -5.91
CA GLN A 61 -2.70 -0.62 -6.04
C GLN A 61 -2.97 0.59 -6.96
N TYR A 62 -3.66 0.42 -8.08
CA TYR A 62 -4.01 1.54 -8.96
C TYR A 62 -4.92 2.56 -8.27
N VAL A 63 -5.94 2.10 -7.54
CA VAL A 63 -6.83 2.97 -6.76
C VAL A 63 -6.04 3.72 -5.70
N LEU A 64 -5.17 3.02 -4.97
CA LEU A 64 -4.38 3.58 -3.89
C LEU A 64 -3.37 4.61 -4.40
N LYS A 65 -2.71 4.32 -5.53
CA LYS A 65 -1.80 5.26 -6.20
C LYS A 65 -2.51 6.57 -6.54
N ASN A 66 -3.67 6.52 -7.17
CA ASN A 66 -4.41 7.72 -7.55
C ASN A 66 -4.80 8.57 -6.33
N LYS A 67 -5.20 7.92 -5.22
CA LYS A 67 -5.50 8.61 -3.96
C LYS A 67 -4.24 9.26 -3.36
N VAL A 68 -3.10 8.57 -3.36
CA VAL A 68 -1.84 9.11 -2.85
C VAL A 68 -1.30 10.25 -3.73
N ASP A 69 -1.43 10.17 -5.05
CA ASP A 69 -1.04 11.25 -5.97
C ASP A 69 -1.88 12.52 -5.73
N THR A 70 -3.19 12.33 -5.46
CA THR A 70 -4.11 13.42 -5.10
C THR A 70 -3.76 14.03 -3.75
N LEU A 71 -3.49 13.20 -2.74
CA LEU A 71 -3.03 13.63 -1.42
C LEU A 71 -1.74 14.46 -1.53
N TYR A 72 -0.77 13.99 -2.33
CA TYR A 72 0.49 14.70 -2.57
C TYR A 72 0.24 16.07 -3.21
N TYR A 73 -0.68 16.16 -4.16
CA TYR A 73 -1.07 17.44 -4.75
C TYR A 73 -1.65 18.41 -3.70
N HIS A 74 -2.54 17.94 -2.82
CA HIS A 74 -3.10 18.77 -1.75
C HIS A 74 -2.03 19.21 -0.75
N MET A 75 -1.11 18.34 -0.37
CA MET A 75 0.02 18.69 0.49
C MET A 75 0.95 19.74 -0.15
N ARG A 76 1.19 19.63 -1.46
CA ARG A 76 1.96 20.62 -2.20
C ARG A 76 1.25 21.97 -2.20
N LEU A 77 -0.08 21.98 -2.37
CA LEU A 77 -0.89 23.20 -2.31
C LEU A 77 -0.80 23.87 -0.93
N LEU A 78 -0.90 23.08 0.16
CA LEU A 78 -0.74 23.56 1.54
C LEU A 78 0.64 24.19 1.76
N ASN A 79 1.69 23.75 1.05
CA ASN A 79 3.02 24.35 1.16
C ASN A 79 3.15 25.71 0.45
N THR A 80 2.26 26.03 -0.48
CA THR A 80 2.34 27.32 -1.21
C THR A 80 1.81 28.50 -0.41
N GLY A 81 1.01 28.27 0.65
CA GLY A 81 0.37 29.35 1.43
C GLY A 81 -0.55 30.26 0.60
N LYS A 82 -0.94 29.83 -0.61
CA LYS A 82 -1.77 30.60 -1.54
C LYS A 82 -3.26 30.23 -1.45
N VAL A 83 -3.62 29.45 -0.44
CA VAL A 83 -4.98 28.93 -0.27
C VAL A 83 -5.68 29.82 0.76
N GLY A 84 -6.91 30.23 0.47
CA GLY A 84 -7.63 31.19 1.32
C GLY A 84 -7.88 30.71 2.76
N ASN A 85 -7.78 29.41 3.03
CA ASN A 85 -7.90 28.83 4.36
C ASN A 85 -7.04 27.56 4.50
N ASP A 86 -5.78 27.75 4.89
CA ASP A 86 -4.83 26.65 5.10
C ASP A 86 -5.32 25.66 6.17
N HIS A 87 -6.09 26.11 7.17
CA HIS A 87 -6.62 25.23 8.21
C HIS A 87 -7.67 24.25 7.69
N PHE A 88 -8.53 24.68 6.77
CA PHE A 88 -9.51 23.79 6.14
C PHE A 88 -8.82 22.74 5.26
N LEU A 89 -7.81 23.16 4.50
CA LEU A 89 -7.04 22.24 3.67
C LEU A 89 -6.26 21.22 4.51
N GLU A 90 -5.72 21.63 5.65
CA GLU A 90 -5.07 20.75 6.61
C GLU A 90 -6.02 19.67 7.17
N GLN A 91 -7.22 20.07 7.62
CA GLN A 91 -8.25 19.11 8.09
C GLN A 91 -8.66 18.13 6.98
N TYR A 92 -8.81 18.64 5.75
CA TYR A 92 -9.15 17.83 4.60
C TYR A 92 -8.06 16.79 4.29
N ILE A 93 -6.79 17.20 4.30
CA ILE A 93 -5.63 16.30 4.10
C ILE A 93 -5.56 15.24 5.21
N SER A 94 -5.74 15.61 6.48
CA SER A 94 -5.77 14.64 7.59
C SER A 94 -6.85 13.58 7.41
N LYS A 95 -8.05 13.99 6.95
CA LYS A 95 -9.14 13.06 6.67
C LYS A 95 -8.81 12.14 5.49
N GLU A 96 -8.22 12.66 4.41
CA GLU A 96 -7.76 11.83 3.29
C GLU A 96 -6.71 10.80 3.73
N ILE A 97 -5.76 11.17 4.61
CA ILE A 97 -4.78 10.23 5.16
C ILE A 97 -5.47 9.11 5.94
N GLU A 98 -6.43 9.44 6.81
CA GLU A 98 -7.18 8.47 7.59
C GLU A 98 -8.01 7.51 6.70
N GLU A 99 -8.66 8.05 5.66
CA GLU A 99 -9.40 7.25 4.69
C GLU A 99 -8.50 6.27 3.93
N ILE A 100 -7.32 6.72 3.46
CA ILE A 100 -6.36 5.86 2.78
C ILE A 100 -5.82 4.80 3.74
N LYS A 101 -5.53 5.16 4.99
CA LYS A 101 -5.06 4.22 6.03
C LYS A 101 -6.11 3.15 6.34
N ASN A 102 -7.38 3.52 6.41
CA ASN A 102 -8.48 2.58 6.60
C ASN A 102 -8.64 1.62 5.42
N LEU A 103 -8.43 2.09 4.18
CA LEU A 103 -8.41 1.23 2.99
C LEU A 103 -7.25 0.23 3.03
N VAL A 104 -6.05 0.67 3.37
CA VAL A 104 -4.85 -0.18 3.47
C VAL A 104 -5.00 -1.24 4.56
N ASN A 105 -5.54 -0.89 5.73
CA ASN A 105 -5.72 -1.84 6.83
C ASN A 105 -6.82 -2.87 6.57
N LYS A 106 -7.82 -2.54 5.74
CA LYS A 106 -8.95 -3.43 5.44
C LYS A 106 -8.61 -4.49 4.38
N GLU A 107 -7.71 -4.20 3.44
CA GLU A 107 -7.51 -5.01 2.22
C GLU A 107 -6.20 -5.84 2.18
N ASN A 108 -5.57 -6.07 3.35
CA ASN A 108 -4.31 -6.80 3.62
C ASN A 108 -3.13 -5.86 3.93
N SER A 109 -2.77 -5.77 5.22
CA SER A 109 -1.63 -4.99 5.72
C SER A 109 -0.29 -5.39 5.09
N ASP A 110 -0.15 -6.67 4.73
CA ASP A 110 1.15 -7.23 4.35
C ASP A 110 1.55 -6.82 2.92
N ASN A 111 0.58 -6.67 2.01
CA ASN A 111 0.83 -6.30 0.62
C ASN A 111 1.09 -4.79 0.43
N PHE A 112 0.65 -3.96 1.39
CA PHE A 112 0.66 -2.50 1.27
C PHE A 112 1.44 -1.78 2.38
N ASN A 113 2.37 -2.49 3.04
CA ASN A 113 3.14 -1.96 4.16
C ASN A 113 3.91 -0.65 3.82
N CYS A 114 4.46 -0.54 2.61
CA CYS A 114 5.10 0.71 2.16
C CYS A 114 4.16 1.92 2.19
N TYR A 115 2.89 1.74 1.81
CA TYR A 115 1.88 2.81 1.88
C TYR A 115 1.52 3.13 3.32
N ALA A 116 1.36 2.12 4.19
CA ALA A 116 1.09 2.34 5.61
C ALA A 116 2.22 3.13 6.30
N MET A 117 3.47 2.79 6.00
CA MET A 117 4.65 3.50 6.51
C MET A 117 4.67 4.95 6.01
N LEU A 118 4.43 5.17 4.72
CA LEU A 118 4.41 6.51 4.13
C LEU A 118 3.31 7.39 4.74
N LEU A 119 2.09 6.87 4.92
CA LEU A 119 0.98 7.61 5.52
C LEU A 119 1.28 8.01 6.97
N THR A 120 1.94 7.12 7.73
CA THR A 120 2.35 7.40 9.11
C THR A 120 3.39 8.53 9.17
N GLN A 121 4.33 8.57 8.21
CA GLN A 121 5.28 9.68 8.12
C GLN A 121 4.62 10.99 7.70
N LEU A 122 3.65 10.93 6.77
CA LEU A 122 2.87 12.09 6.33
C LEU A 122 2.07 12.71 7.49
N ASP A 123 1.45 11.89 8.33
CA ASP A 123 0.77 12.34 9.55
C ASP A 123 1.72 13.11 10.49
N SER A 124 2.92 12.57 10.70
CA SER A 124 3.93 13.22 11.56
C SER A 124 4.40 14.57 11.00
N ILE A 125 4.61 14.67 9.69
CA ILE A 125 5.01 15.91 9.02
C ILE A 125 3.88 16.95 9.12
N LEU A 126 2.64 16.53 8.92
CA LEU A 126 1.48 17.43 9.01
C LEU A 126 1.32 17.99 10.42
N MET A 127 1.41 17.14 11.45
CA MET A 127 1.39 17.57 12.86
C MET A 127 2.52 18.57 13.18
N LEU A 128 3.73 18.31 12.68
CA LEU A 128 4.86 19.23 12.86
C LEU A 128 4.58 20.59 12.22
N LYS A 129 3.97 20.62 11.02
CA LYS A 129 3.60 21.86 10.34
C LYS A 129 2.55 22.64 11.14
N THR A 130 1.54 21.97 11.70
CA THR A 130 0.54 22.62 12.57
C THR A 130 1.20 23.32 13.75
N GLN A 131 2.14 22.64 14.41
CA GLN A 131 2.87 23.20 15.55
C GLN A 131 3.72 24.41 15.15
N LEU A 132 4.37 24.36 13.98
CA LEU A 132 5.20 25.45 13.49
C LEU A 132 4.36 26.70 13.17
N ILE A 133 3.18 26.52 12.58
CA ILE A 133 2.22 27.61 12.34
C ILE A 133 1.76 28.23 13.67
N GLN A 134 1.46 27.41 14.67
CA GLN A 134 1.06 27.92 16.00
C GLN A 134 2.18 28.75 16.66
N ILE A 135 3.43 28.31 16.55
CA ILE A 135 4.59 29.05 17.09
C ILE A 135 4.78 30.36 16.33
N SER A 136 4.74 30.33 15.00
CA SER A 136 4.85 31.55 14.17
C SER A 136 3.75 32.56 14.48
N ASN A 137 2.52 32.10 14.71
CA ASN A 137 1.42 32.97 15.13
C ASN A 137 1.69 33.61 16.50
N LYS A 138 2.24 32.86 17.47
CA LYS A 138 2.62 33.41 18.78
C LYS A 138 3.74 34.44 18.66
N GLU A 139 4.73 34.20 17.80
CA GLU A 139 5.80 35.14 17.52
C GLU A 139 5.27 36.45 16.92
N ASN A 140 4.39 36.36 15.92
CA ASN A 140 3.76 37.52 15.30
C ASN A 140 2.92 38.32 16.31
N LEU A 141 2.20 37.65 17.21
CA LEU A 141 1.46 38.31 18.29
C LEU A 141 2.41 39.02 19.25
N ALA A 142 3.49 38.36 19.69
CA ALA A 142 4.48 38.96 20.58
C ALA A 142 5.18 40.19 19.94
N LEU A 143 5.50 40.12 18.64
CA LEU A 143 6.06 41.25 17.89
C LEU A 143 5.06 42.40 17.79
N LYS A 144 3.78 42.10 17.59
CA LYS A 144 2.71 43.11 17.57
C LYS A 144 2.56 43.79 18.94
N ASP A 145 2.53 43.01 20.02
CA ASP A 145 2.43 43.52 21.39
C ASP A 145 3.66 44.36 21.76
N LEU A 146 4.85 43.96 21.32
CA LEU A 146 6.09 44.72 21.50
C LEU A 146 6.03 46.06 20.76
N ASN A 147 5.61 46.06 19.49
CA ASN A 147 5.45 47.27 18.69
C ASN A 147 4.40 48.21 19.30
N GLU A 148 3.29 47.66 19.81
CA GLU A 148 2.28 48.44 20.50
C GLU A 148 2.82 49.06 21.80
N CYS A 149 3.57 48.30 22.60
CA CYS A 149 4.26 48.81 23.79
C CYS A 149 5.25 49.93 23.43
N MET A 150 6.07 49.77 22.38
CA MET A 150 7.00 50.79 21.91
C MET A 150 6.26 52.06 21.45
N TYR A 151 5.17 51.91 20.71
CA TYR A 151 4.35 53.03 20.25
C TYR A 151 3.73 53.80 21.43
N ARG A 152 3.13 53.08 22.39
CA ARG A 152 2.58 53.67 23.62
C ARG A 152 3.67 54.39 24.43
N PHE A 153 4.84 53.77 24.60
CA PHE A 153 5.96 54.38 25.31
C PHE A 153 6.44 55.67 24.63
N LYS A 154 6.55 55.67 23.30
CA LYS A 154 6.94 56.86 22.54
C LYS A 154 5.95 58.00 22.73
N ASN A 155 4.65 57.72 22.72
CA ASN A 155 3.60 58.73 22.92
C ASN A 155 3.64 59.32 24.34
N VAL A 156 3.77 58.47 25.37
CA VAL A 156 3.90 58.93 26.76
C VAL A 156 5.17 59.76 26.95
N TYR A 157 6.29 59.35 26.34
CA TYR A 157 7.53 60.12 26.40
C TYR A 157 7.39 61.50 25.75
N THR A 158 6.69 61.59 24.60
CA THR A 158 6.42 62.89 23.96
C THR A 158 5.49 63.78 24.78
N GLU A 159 4.46 63.21 25.42
CA GLU A 159 3.54 63.95 26.31
C GLU A 159 4.26 64.47 27.56
N LEU A 160 5.20 63.70 28.12
CA LEU A 160 5.99 64.13 29.28
C LEU A 160 7.08 65.17 28.93
N MET A 161 7.51 65.27 27.67
CA MET A 161 8.40 66.34 27.21
C MET A 161 7.67 67.65 26.90
N GLU A 162 6.35 67.64 26.71
CA GLU A 162 5.54 68.86 26.65
C GLU A 162 5.37 69.43 28.07
N ASP A 163 6.22 70.40 28.42
CA ASP A 163 6.11 71.15 29.67
C ASP A 163 4.76 71.87 29.77
N PRO A 164 3.88 71.50 30.72
CA PRO A 164 2.56 72.10 30.85
C PRO A 164 2.60 73.57 31.32
N ASN A 165 3.76 74.08 31.75
CA ASN A 165 3.93 75.48 32.18
C ASN A 165 4.45 76.41 31.09
N ARG A 166 4.61 75.96 29.84
CA ARG A 166 5.06 76.81 28.73
C ARG A 166 3.89 77.28 27.84
N LYS A 167 2.96 78.05 28.42
CA LYS A 167 2.06 78.97 27.71
C LYS A 167 1.88 80.26 28.51
#